data_AF-A0A964Q949-F1
#
_entry.id   AF-A0A964Q949-F1
#
_cell.length_a   1.000
_cell.length_b   1.000
_cell.length_c   1.000
_cell.angle_alpha   90.00
_cell.angle_beta   90.00
_cell.angle_gamma   90.00
#
_symmetry.space_group_name_H-M   'P 1'
#
loop_
_entity.id
_entity.type
_entity.pdbx_description
1 polymer ?
#
loop_
_entity_poly.entity_id
_entity_poly.type
_entity_poly.pdbx_seq_one_letter_code
_entity_poly.pdbx_strand_id
1 'polypeptide(L)'
;MLTLVLAGTCSSVMAADGPPKEVKSEFHQNVFKRDRLVRELATLDSKAADAVAAGQKPIDMHSHQVEMQDQIDLLQLRLETMSIRWNMTIPNPPKPGTDSMNESVVTAQKVESVFQDGRVRTDDVLNDRCNQMLASIDYESFLRRSE
;
A
#
# COMPACT_ATOMS: atom_id res chain seq x y z
N MET A 1 -9.51 40.28 40.98
CA MET A 1 -8.66 39.46 40.10
C MET A 1 -9.36 38.13 39.88
N LEU A 2 -9.76 37.85 38.64
CA LEU A 2 -10.34 36.58 38.21
C LEU A 2 -9.25 35.50 38.17
N THR A 3 -9.47 34.36 38.82
CA THR A 3 -8.74 33.11 38.54
C THR A 3 -9.73 32.08 38.02
N LEU A 4 -9.82 32.01 36.70
CA LEU A 4 -10.56 31.01 35.94
C LEU A 4 -9.64 29.77 35.80
N VAL A 5 -9.86 28.73 36.61
CA VAL A 5 -9.19 27.43 36.42
C VAL A 5 -10.00 26.65 35.38
N LEU A 6 -9.66 26.86 34.11
CA LEU A 6 -10.15 26.05 33.00
C LEU A 6 -9.06 25.01 32.67
N ALA A 7 -8.93 23.97 33.50
CA ALA A 7 -8.12 22.81 33.16
C ALA A 7 -8.96 21.91 32.26
N GLY A 8 -8.85 22.17 30.96
CA GLY A 8 -9.51 21.45 29.89
C GLY A 8 -9.19 19.96 29.91
N THR A 9 -10.24 19.20 29.67
CA THR A 9 -10.24 17.83 29.19
C THR A 9 -9.32 17.68 27.98
N CYS A 10 -8.21 16.96 28.12
CA CYS A 10 -7.56 16.30 26.99
C CYS A 10 -7.52 14.81 27.29
N SER A 11 -8.56 14.17 26.75
CA SER A 11 -8.74 12.76 26.52
C SER A 11 -7.44 11.96 26.52
N SER A 12 -7.38 10.98 27.41
CA SER A 12 -6.58 9.78 27.23
C SER A 12 -6.90 9.18 25.86
N VAL A 13 -6.07 9.49 24.86
CA VAL A 13 -5.99 8.73 23.62
C VAL A 13 -5.68 7.30 24.04
N MET A 14 -6.69 6.45 23.92
CA MET A 14 -6.58 5.03 24.23
C MET A 14 -5.44 4.44 23.39
N ALA A 15 -4.34 4.14 24.06
CA ALA A 15 -3.34 3.22 23.56
C ALA A 15 -3.89 1.80 23.75
N ALA A 16 -4.48 1.22 22.69
CA ALA A 16 -4.64 -0.22 22.51
C ALA A 16 -5.13 -0.50 21.09
N ASP A 17 -4.36 -1.32 20.35
CA ASP A 17 -4.47 -1.69 18.94
C ASP A 17 -4.27 -0.56 17.92
N GLY A 18 -3.19 -0.69 17.13
CA GLY A 18 -2.93 0.17 15.98
C GLY A 18 -4.06 0.13 14.94
N PRO A 19 -3.96 0.90 13.83
CA PRO A 19 -5.07 1.04 12.91
C PRO A 19 -5.57 -0.32 12.38
N PRO A 20 -6.89 -0.51 12.23
CA PRO A 20 -7.47 -1.70 11.62
C PRO A 20 -6.81 -2.03 10.28
N LYS A 21 -6.77 -3.32 9.91
CA LYS A 21 -6.09 -3.76 8.68
C LYS A 21 -6.70 -3.10 7.44
N GLU A 22 -8.00 -2.87 7.46
CA GLU A 22 -8.77 -2.21 6.41
C GLU A 22 -8.30 -0.75 6.25
N VAL A 23 -8.14 -0.04 7.37
CA VAL A 23 -7.66 1.35 7.40
C VAL A 23 -6.23 1.45 6.88
N LYS A 24 -5.36 0.51 7.26
CA LYS A 24 -3.97 0.45 6.75
C LYS A 24 -3.96 0.20 5.24
N SER A 25 -4.76 -0.76 4.77
CA SER A 25 -4.88 -1.07 3.34
C SER A 25 -5.38 0.14 2.55
N GLU A 26 -6.44 0.79 3.03
CA GLU A 26 -7.00 1.98 2.40
C GLU A 26 -5.98 3.14 2.36
N PHE A 27 -5.24 3.35 3.44
CA PHE A 27 -4.17 4.36 3.50
C PHE A 27 -3.12 4.10 2.42
N HIS A 28 -2.61 2.88 2.32
CA HIS A 28 -1.63 2.51 1.30
C HIS A 28 -2.18 2.63 -0.12
N GLN A 29 -3.45 2.29 -0.34
CA GLN A 29 -4.10 2.48 -1.64
C GLN A 29 -4.21 3.97 -2.01
N ASN A 30 -4.56 4.84 -1.05
CA ASN A 30 -4.64 6.28 -1.27
C ASN A 30 -3.26 6.90 -1.56
N VAL A 31 -2.21 6.45 -0.85
CA VAL A 31 -0.82 6.83 -1.16
C VAL A 31 -0.45 6.43 -2.59
N PHE A 32 -0.70 5.17 -2.96
CA PHE A 32 -0.37 4.66 -4.29
C PHE A 32 -1.10 5.43 -5.39
N LYS A 33 -2.40 5.71 -5.20
CA LYS A 33 -3.19 6.50 -6.16
C LYS A 33 -2.65 7.92 -6.31
N ARG A 34 -2.33 8.59 -5.20
CA ARG A 34 -1.73 9.94 -5.22
C ARG A 34 -0.42 9.93 -5.99
N ASP A 35 0.48 9.00 -5.66
CA ASP A 35 1.80 8.92 -6.29
C ASP A 35 1.71 8.64 -7.79
N ARG A 36 0.75 7.82 -8.21
CA ARG A 36 0.45 7.59 -9.63
C ARG A 36 -0.03 8.88 -10.31
N LEU A 37 -1.00 9.59 -9.74
CA LEU A 37 -1.50 10.84 -10.29
C LEU A 37 -0.41 11.91 -10.38
N VAL A 38 0.48 12.00 -9.39
CA VAL A 38 1.62 12.93 -9.41
C VAL A 38 2.55 12.64 -10.60
N ARG A 39 2.81 11.36 -10.90
CA ARG A 39 3.61 10.99 -12.07
C ARG A 39 2.89 11.30 -13.38
N GLU A 40 1.60 10.96 -13.48
CA GLU A 40 0.78 11.23 -14.66
C GLU A 40 0.71 12.74 -14.94
N LEU A 41 0.50 13.57 -13.91
CA LEU A 41 0.53 15.03 -14.00
C LEU A 41 1.88 15.53 -14.53
N ALA A 42 3.00 15.03 -13.99
CA ALA A 42 4.32 15.42 -14.48
C ALA A 42 4.53 15.09 -15.97
N THR A 43 4.00 13.97 -16.46
CA THR A 43 4.05 13.65 -17.90
C THR A 43 3.16 14.58 -18.73
N LEU A 44 2.00 14.98 -18.21
CA LEU A 44 1.11 15.91 -18.88
C LEU A 44 1.71 17.32 -18.92
N ASP A 45 2.35 17.75 -17.85
CA ASP A 45 3.06 19.03 -17.76
C ASP A 45 4.17 19.11 -18.81
N SER A 46 4.95 18.04 -18.98
CA SER A 46 5.96 17.96 -20.04
C SER A 46 5.33 18.12 -21.43
N LYS A 47 4.24 17.41 -21.72
CA LYS A 47 3.56 17.49 -23.02
C LYS A 47 2.94 18.86 -23.28
N ALA A 48 2.37 19.47 -22.25
CA ALA A 48 1.81 20.81 -22.34
C ALA A 48 2.91 21.85 -22.59
N ALA A 49 4.06 21.72 -21.94
CA ALA A 49 5.23 22.56 -22.18
C ALA A 49 5.73 22.43 -23.63
N ASP A 50 5.82 21.20 -24.16
CA ASP A 50 6.21 20.95 -25.55
C ASP A 50 5.21 21.56 -26.55
N ALA A 51 3.91 21.46 -26.27
CA ALA A 51 2.86 22.04 -27.10
C ALA A 51 2.93 23.58 -27.12
N VAL A 52 3.17 24.21 -25.97
CA VAL A 52 3.37 25.66 -25.88
C VAL A 52 4.63 26.08 -26.62
N ALA A 53 5.74 25.33 -26.50
CA ALA A 53 6.97 25.60 -27.24
C ALA A 53 6.77 25.49 -28.76
N ALA A 54 5.87 24.60 -29.22
CA ALA A 54 5.44 24.48 -30.61
C ALA A 54 4.45 25.57 -31.05
N GLY A 55 4.11 26.54 -30.19
CA GLY A 55 3.18 27.64 -30.47
C GLY A 55 1.70 27.23 -30.44
N GLN A 56 1.38 26.04 -29.92
CA GLN A 56 0.00 25.58 -29.73
C GLN A 56 -0.58 26.12 -28.42
N LYS A 57 -1.91 26.15 -28.33
CA LYS A 57 -2.64 26.48 -27.09
C LYS A 57 -3.26 25.20 -26.51
N PRO A 58 -2.62 24.56 -25.51
CA PRO A 58 -3.09 23.27 -25.01
C PRO A 58 -4.19 23.43 -23.96
N ILE A 59 -5.31 24.07 -24.32
CA ILE A 59 -6.41 24.38 -23.40
C ILE A 59 -6.99 23.11 -22.76
N ASP A 60 -7.21 22.06 -23.56
CA ASP A 60 -7.74 20.80 -23.07
C ASP A 60 -6.75 20.11 -22.11
N MET A 61 -5.45 20.14 -22.42
CA MET A 61 -4.44 19.59 -21.50
C MET A 61 -4.41 20.38 -20.20
N HIS A 62 -4.57 21.71 -20.25
CA HIS A 62 -4.63 22.52 -19.05
C HIS A 62 -5.83 22.18 -18.17
N SER A 63 -7.01 21.99 -18.75
CA SER A 63 -8.18 21.55 -17.98
C SER A 63 -7.94 20.20 -17.29
N HIS A 64 -7.24 19.28 -17.95
CA HIS A 64 -6.93 17.97 -17.39
C HIS A 64 -5.84 18.03 -16.30
N GLN A 65 -4.88 18.97 -16.42
CA GLN A 65 -3.93 19.27 -15.33
C GLN A 65 -4.66 19.73 -14.07
N VAL A 66 -5.61 20.66 -14.21
CA VAL A 66 -6.41 21.17 -13.07
C VAL A 66 -7.21 20.05 -12.43
N GLU A 67 -7.89 19.23 -13.22
CA GLU A 67 -8.63 18.08 -12.71
C GLU A 67 -7.74 17.10 -11.92
N MET A 68 -6.54 16.80 -12.44
CA MET A 68 -5.60 15.93 -11.74
C MET A 68 -5.06 16.56 -10.44
N GLN A 69 -4.81 17.87 -10.44
CA GLN A 69 -4.41 18.60 -9.24
C GLN A 69 -5.50 18.53 -8.16
N ASP A 70 -6.77 18.76 -8.53
CA ASP A 70 -7.90 18.65 -7.60
C ASP A 70 -8.00 17.24 -7.00
N GLN A 71 -7.80 16.20 -7.82
CA GLN A 71 -7.81 14.81 -7.34
C GLN A 71 -6.65 14.50 -6.38
N ILE A 72 -5.46 15.03 -6.64
CA ILE A 72 -4.28 14.89 -5.77
C ILE A 72 -4.56 15.55 -4.42
N ASP A 73 -5.11 16.76 -4.42
CA ASP A 73 -5.42 17.52 -3.20
C ASP A 73 -6.47 16.79 -2.34
N LEU A 74 -7.52 16.25 -2.96
CA LEU A 74 -8.52 15.44 -2.25
C LEU A 74 -7.90 14.20 -1.60
N LEU A 75 -7.00 13.49 -2.28
CA LEU A 75 -6.30 12.34 -1.73
C LEU A 75 -5.36 12.75 -0.58
N GLN A 76 -4.65 13.86 -0.73
CA GLN A 76 -3.75 14.38 0.29
C GLN A 76 -4.51 14.76 1.57
N LEU A 77 -5.65 15.45 1.46
CA LEU A 77 -6.51 15.77 2.61
C LEU A 77 -7.02 14.51 3.33
N ARG A 78 -7.40 13.48 2.56
CA ARG A 78 -7.81 12.19 3.14
C ARG A 78 -6.66 11.52 3.90
N LEU A 79 -5.46 11.51 3.31
CA LEU A 79 -4.26 10.95 3.94
C LEU A 79 -3.90 11.70 5.22
N GLU A 80 -3.98 13.03 5.23
CA GLU A 80 -3.76 13.86 6.43
C GLU A 80 -4.76 13.57 7.53
N THR A 81 -6.04 13.45 7.17
CA THR A 81 -7.10 13.08 8.12
C THR A 81 -6.83 11.70 8.73
N MET A 82 -6.45 10.72 7.92
CA MET A 82 -6.11 9.37 8.39
C MET A 82 -4.84 9.35 9.23
N SER A 83 -3.82 10.12 8.83
CA SER A 83 -2.54 10.29 9.52
C SER A 83 -2.74 10.84 10.93
N ILE A 84 -3.51 11.92 11.08
CA ILE A 84 -3.80 12.52 12.39
C ILE A 84 -4.59 11.55 13.27
N ARG A 85 -5.62 10.90 12.71
CA ARG A 85 -6.50 10.01 13.48
C ARG A 85 -5.79 8.76 13.98
N TRP A 86 -4.92 8.17 13.17
CA TRP A 86 -4.31 6.86 13.41
C TRP A 86 -2.80 6.90 13.64
N ASN A 87 -2.23 8.10 13.73
CA ASN A 87 -0.79 8.35 13.88
C ASN A 87 0.07 7.63 12.83
N MET A 88 -0.39 7.63 11.57
CA MET A 88 0.30 7.00 10.44
C MET A 88 1.15 8.02 9.69
N THR A 89 2.40 7.69 9.36
CA THR A 89 3.28 8.59 8.60
C THR A 89 2.91 8.61 7.12
N ILE A 90 2.71 9.81 6.57
CA ILE A 90 2.50 10.01 5.13
C ILE A 90 3.88 10.01 4.44
N PRO A 91 4.13 9.10 3.48
CA PRO A 91 5.36 9.16 2.69
C PRO A 91 5.34 10.37 1.76
N ASN A 92 6.51 10.95 1.53
CA ASN A 92 6.67 12.06 0.60
C ASN A 92 6.27 11.65 -0.82
N PRO A 93 5.59 12.52 -1.58
CA PRO A 93 5.26 12.24 -2.97
C PRO A 93 6.53 12.07 -3.82
N PRO A 94 6.46 11.31 -4.93
CA PRO A 94 7.59 11.12 -5.83
C PRO A 94 8.00 12.46 -6.45
N LYS A 95 9.32 12.67 -6.63
CA LYS A 95 9.81 13.88 -7.29
C LYS A 95 9.60 13.77 -8.81
N PRO A 96 9.26 14.87 -9.50
CA PRO A 96 9.27 14.90 -10.96
C PRO A 96 10.67 14.53 -11.48
N GLY A 97 10.75 13.56 -12.39
CA GLY A 97 12.01 13.16 -13.02
C GLY A 97 12.91 12.20 -12.23
N THR A 98 12.55 11.79 -11.01
CA THR A 98 13.15 10.56 -10.45
C THR A 98 12.57 9.38 -11.20
N ASP A 99 13.44 8.60 -11.85
CA ASP A 99 13.11 7.43 -12.66
C ASP A 99 11.91 6.69 -12.10
N SER A 100 10.97 6.33 -12.98
CA SER A 100 9.88 5.42 -12.66
C SER A 100 10.51 4.21 -11.97
N MET A 101 10.41 4.14 -10.64
CA MET A 101 10.83 2.96 -9.92
C MET A 101 9.96 1.86 -10.50
N ASN A 102 10.58 1.03 -11.32
CA ASN A 102 9.94 0.20 -12.32
C ASN A 102 8.80 -0.53 -11.61
N GLU A 103 7.56 -0.09 -11.83
CA GLU A 103 6.41 -0.49 -11.00
C GLU A 103 6.21 -2.02 -11.11
N SER A 104 6.67 -2.58 -12.23
CA SER A 104 6.86 -4.01 -12.47
C SER A 104 7.82 -4.68 -11.49
N VAL A 105 8.97 -4.09 -11.15
CA VAL A 105 9.98 -4.70 -10.27
C VAL A 105 9.54 -4.70 -8.81
N VAL A 106 8.96 -3.60 -8.33
CA VAL A 106 8.45 -3.51 -6.95
C VAL A 106 7.22 -4.42 -6.76
N THR A 107 6.33 -4.46 -7.76
CA THR A 107 5.18 -5.37 -7.74
C THR A 107 5.63 -6.83 -7.89
N ALA A 108 6.60 -7.13 -8.76
CA ALA A 108 7.15 -8.48 -8.91
C ALA A 108 7.80 -8.99 -7.63
N GLN A 109 8.59 -8.17 -6.94
CA GLN A 109 9.17 -8.56 -5.64
C GLN A 109 8.11 -8.83 -4.58
N LYS A 110 7.04 -8.03 -4.54
CA LYS A 110 5.93 -8.21 -3.58
C LYS A 110 5.05 -9.42 -3.92
N VAL A 111 4.85 -9.69 -5.20
CA VAL A 111 4.15 -10.88 -5.70
C VAL A 111 4.98 -12.12 -5.37
N GLU A 112 6.29 -12.10 -5.63
CA GLU A 112 7.22 -13.18 -5.31
C GLU A 112 7.22 -13.48 -3.80
N SER A 113 7.27 -12.46 -2.93
CA SER A 113 7.22 -12.69 -1.48
C SER A 113 5.91 -13.37 -1.04
N VAL A 114 4.77 -12.97 -1.61
CA VAL A 114 3.46 -13.58 -1.30
C VAL A 114 3.38 -15.01 -1.83
N PHE A 115 3.98 -15.29 -2.99
CA PHE A 115 4.07 -16.66 -3.53
C PHE A 115 4.96 -17.55 -2.68
N GLN A 116 6.11 -17.07 -2.19
CA GLN A 116 6.97 -17.82 -1.29
C GLN A 116 6.27 -18.14 0.04
N ASP A 117 5.56 -17.18 0.63
CA ASP A 117 4.75 -17.42 1.83
C ASP A 117 3.61 -18.42 1.59
N GLY A 118 3.04 -18.45 0.38
CA GLY A 118 2.06 -19.45 -0.04
C GLY A 118 2.68 -20.85 -0.17
N ARG A 119 3.90 -20.91 -0.71
CA ARG A 119 4.64 -22.16 -0.91
C ARG A 119 5.03 -22.80 0.42
N VAL A 120 5.57 -22.04 1.36
CA VAL A 120 5.91 -22.53 2.71
C VAL A 120 4.69 -23.11 3.41
N ARG A 121 3.55 -22.40 3.41
CA ARG A 121 2.30 -22.90 3.99
C ARG A 121 1.79 -24.19 3.33
N THR A 122 1.99 -24.32 2.02
CA THR A 122 1.57 -25.51 1.28
C THR A 122 2.47 -26.69 1.60
N ASP A 123 3.79 -26.47 1.70
CA ASP A 123 4.77 -27.48 2.08
C ASP A 123 4.52 -27.98 3.51
N ASP A 124 4.17 -27.10 4.45
CA ASP A 124 3.81 -27.48 5.82
C ASP A 124 2.58 -28.42 5.84
N VAL A 125 1.53 -28.07 5.08
CA VAL A 125 0.32 -28.91 4.97
C VAL A 125 0.62 -30.24 4.28
N LEU A 126 1.49 -30.24 3.27
CA LEU A 126 1.91 -31.47 2.58
C LEU A 126 2.72 -32.37 3.51
N ASN A 127 3.63 -31.82 4.31
CA ASN A 127 4.38 -32.56 5.30
C ASN A 127 3.47 -33.17 6.37
N ASP A 128 2.52 -32.42 6.91
CA ASP A 128 1.56 -32.93 7.88
C ASP A 128 0.72 -34.07 7.31
N ARG A 129 0.23 -33.92 6.06
CA ARG A 129 -0.52 -34.98 5.38
C ARG A 129 0.34 -36.21 5.08
N CYS A 130 1.59 -36.01 4.68
CA CYS A 130 2.53 -37.10 4.43
C CYS A 130 2.83 -37.87 5.72
N ASN A 131 3.05 -37.15 6.83
CA ASN A 131 3.24 -37.76 8.14
C ASN A 131 2.01 -38.52 8.63
N GLN A 132 0.81 -37.97 8.41
CA GLN A 132 -0.45 -38.68 8.72
C GLN A 132 -0.63 -39.94 7.85
N MET A 133 -0.32 -39.85 6.56
CA MET A 133 -0.35 -40.99 5.65
C MET A 133 0.65 -42.06 6.10
N LEU A 134 1.90 -41.70 6.37
CA LEU A 134 2.92 -42.63 6.86
C LEU A 134 2.54 -43.26 8.20
N ALA A 135 1.92 -42.50 9.11
CA ALA A 135 1.42 -43.03 10.38
C ALA A 135 0.20 -43.95 10.21
N SER A 136 -0.55 -43.80 9.13
CA SER A 136 -1.70 -44.66 8.81
C SER A 136 -1.31 -46.00 8.15
N ILE A 137 -0.05 -46.18 7.77
CA ILE A 137 0.45 -47.44 7.21
C ILE A 137 0.75 -48.40 8.36
N ASP A 138 0.17 -49.61 8.29
CA ASP A 138 0.48 -50.69 9.22
C ASP A 138 1.79 -51.40 8.82
N TYR A 139 2.89 -50.97 9.43
CA TYR A 139 4.22 -51.55 9.21
C TYR A 139 4.39 -52.95 9.82
N GLU A 140 3.48 -53.42 10.70
CA GLU A 140 3.56 -54.79 11.22
C GLU A 140 3.30 -55.84 10.12
N SER A 141 2.45 -55.50 9.16
CA SER A 141 2.16 -56.35 8.00
C SER A 141 3.39 -56.58 7.09
N PHE A 142 4.33 -55.63 7.07
CA PHE A 142 5.58 -55.73 6.32
C PHE A 142 6.64 -56.57 7.06
N LEU A 143 6.70 -56.48 8.39
CA LEU A 143 7.68 -57.22 9.21
C LEU A 143 7.34 -58.71 9.37
N ARG A 144 6.08 -59.13 9.19
CA ARG A 144 5.70 -60.56 9.22
C ARG A 144 6.06 -61.35 7.96
N ARG A 145 6.55 -60.69 6.90
CA ARG A 145 6.88 -61.35 5.62
C ARG A 145 8.36 -61.69 5.44
N SER A 146 9.19 -61.43 6.47
CA SER A 146 10.64 -61.70 6.47
C SER A 146 11.07 -62.92 7.30
N GLU A 147 10.12 -63.80 7.67
CA GLU A 147 10.38 -65.19 8.08
C GLU A 147 9.92 -66.14 6.97
#